data_AF-A0A930YSP1-F1
#
_entry.id   AF-A0A930YSP1-F1
#
_cell.length_a   1.000
_cell.length_b   1.000
_cell.length_c   1.000
_cell.angle_alpha   90.00
_cell.angle_beta   90.00
_cell.angle_gamma   90.00
#
_symmetry.space_group_name_H-M   'P 1'
#
loop_
_entity.id
_entity.type
_entity.pdbx_description
1 polymer ?
#
loop_
_entity_poly.entity_id
_entity_poly.type
_entity_poly.pdbx_seq_one_letter_code
_entity_poly.pdbx_strand_id
1 'polypeptide(L)'
;NPYRSYAVTLEAMRTLLLHEAKWGIAQRPQEMCVSGAEIMEVLSLQPGPAVGVYQRKLFELYLAGQVENRKEDLLAILAQGNW
;
A
#
# COMPACT_ATOMS: atom_id res chain seq x y z
N ASN A 1 -0.67 40.66 -7.68
CA ASN A 1 -1.52 40.38 -6.52
C ASN A 1 -0.98 39.13 -5.82
N PRO A 2 -0.30 39.26 -4.66
CA PRO A 2 0.42 38.18 -3.99
C PRO A 2 -0.47 37.01 -3.57
N TYR A 3 -1.75 37.27 -3.30
CA TYR A 3 -2.73 36.23 -2.93
C TYR A 3 -3.05 35.27 -4.08
N ARG A 4 -2.94 35.74 -5.33
CA ARG A 4 -3.18 34.91 -6.52
C ARG A 4 -2.09 33.86 -6.72
N SER A 5 -0.83 34.23 -6.46
CA SER A 5 0.30 33.30 -6.58
C SER A 5 0.23 32.22 -5.51
N TYR A 6 -0.15 32.59 -4.28
CA TYR A 6 -0.29 31.66 -3.18
C TYR A 6 -1.43 30.64 -3.41
N ALA A 7 -2.56 31.10 -3.94
CA ALA A 7 -3.68 30.21 -4.27
C ALA A 7 -3.30 29.16 -5.33
N VAL A 8 -2.49 29.54 -6.33
CA VAL A 8 -1.99 28.60 -7.35
C VAL A 8 -1.06 27.55 -6.73
N THR A 9 -0.17 27.96 -5.82
CA THR A 9 0.71 27.02 -5.10
C THR A 9 -0.09 26.03 -4.26
N LEU A 10 -1.14 26.49 -3.57
CA LEU A 10 -1.99 25.61 -2.78
C LEU A 10 -2.76 24.61 -3.64
N GLU A 11 -3.28 25.01 -4.80
CA GLU A 11 -3.99 24.09 -5.69
C GLU A 11 -3.04 23.05 -6.28
N ALA A 12 -1.79 23.43 -6.59
CA ALA A 12 -0.76 22.50 -7.04
C ALA A 12 -0.40 21.49 -5.94
N MET A 13 -0.15 21.96 -4.71
CA MET A 13 0.12 21.09 -3.55
C MET A 13 -1.06 20.16 -3.26
N ARG A 14 -2.29 20.68 -3.29
CA ARG A 14 -3.50 19.88 -3.11
C ARG A 14 -3.64 18.81 -4.17
N THR A 15 -3.36 19.15 -5.44
CA THR A 15 -3.43 18.19 -6.55
C THR A 15 -2.39 17.09 -6.41
N LEU A 16 -1.16 17.44 -6.01
CA LEU A 16 -0.10 16.47 -5.71
C LEU A 16 -0.52 15.55 -4.55
N LEU A 17 -0.98 16.12 -3.43
CA LEU A 17 -1.44 15.33 -2.28
C LEU A 17 -2.65 14.45 -2.61
N LEU A 18 -3.60 14.94 -3.42
CA LEU A 18 -4.75 14.14 -3.87
C LEU A 18 -4.34 13.07 -4.88
N HIS A 19 -3.32 13.33 -5.69
CA HIS A 19 -2.75 12.35 -6.59
C HIS A 19 -2.04 11.25 -5.79
N GLU A 20 -1.21 11.60 -4.82
CA GLU A 20 -0.55 10.63 -3.92
C GLU A 20 -1.57 9.88 -3.04
N ALA A 21 -2.58 10.56 -2.51
CA ALA A 21 -3.64 9.93 -1.72
C ALA A 21 -4.52 8.99 -2.56
N LYS A 22 -4.67 9.23 -3.88
CA LYS A 22 -5.36 8.31 -4.80
C LYS A 22 -4.67 6.96 -4.92
N TRP A 23 -3.39 6.87 -4.56
CA TRP A 23 -2.64 5.61 -4.50
C TRP A 23 -2.80 4.89 -3.15
N GLY A 24 -3.79 5.32 -2.37
CA GLY A 24 -4.33 4.56 -1.26
C GLY A 24 -3.31 4.37 -0.16
N ILE A 25 -3.09 5.42 0.64
CA ILE A 25 -2.35 5.28 1.89
C ILE A 25 -3.11 4.27 2.75
N ALA A 26 -2.62 3.03 2.82
CA ALA A 26 -3.19 2.03 3.71
C ALA A 26 -2.95 2.50 5.15
N GLN A 27 -4.03 2.74 5.88
CA GLN A 27 -4.00 3.02 7.31
C GLN A 27 -4.17 1.74 8.14
N ARG A 28 -4.67 0.68 7.50
CA ARG A 28 -4.90 -0.62 8.14
C ARG A 28 -4.44 -1.76 7.22
N PRO A 29 -4.07 -2.94 7.78
CA PRO A 29 -3.70 -4.10 6.96
C PRO A 29 -4.77 -4.53 5.95
N GLN A 30 -6.05 -4.30 6.25
CA GLN A 30 -7.17 -4.63 5.36
C GLN A 30 -7.27 -3.71 4.12
N GLU A 31 -6.54 -2.59 4.10
CA GLU A 31 -6.52 -1.62 3.00
C GLU A 31 -5.36 -1.88 2.02
N MET A 32 -4.58 -2.94 2.26
CA MET A 32 -3.55 -3.39 1.33
C MET A 32 -4.19 -3.85 0.00
N CYS A 33 -3.55 -3.56 -1.13
CA CYS A 33 -4.00 -3.91 -2.48
C CYS A 33 -3.88 -5.42 -2.83
N VAL A 34 -3.89 -6.25 -1.81
CA VAL A 34 -3.75 -7.71 -1.87
C VAL A 34 -4.73 -8.33 -0.89
N SER A 35 -5.50 -9.29 -1.39
CA SER A 35 -6.50 -10.05 -0.65
C SER A 35 -5.89 -11.30 -0.01
N GLY A 36 -6.61 -11.84 0.99
CA GLY A 36 -6.22 -13.12 1.59
C GLY A 36 -6.21 -14.28 0.58
N ALA A 37 -7.05 -14.24 -0.47
CA ALA A 37 -7.07 -15.26 -1.51
C ALA A 37 -5.76 -15.28 -2.32
N GLU A 38 -5.25 -14.10 -2.68
CA GLU A 38 -3.99 -13.97 -3.40
C GLU A 38 -2.80 -14.37 -2.53
N ILE A 39 -2.81 -14.04 -1.24
CA ILE A 39 -1.79 -14.51 -0.28
C ILE A 39 -1.80 -16.05 -0.21
N MET A 40 -2.98 -16.66 -0.12
CA MET A 40 -3.13 -18.12 -0.09
C MET A 40 -2.61 -18.76 -1.38
N GLU A 41 -2.93 -18.18 -2.53
CA GLU A 41 -2.47 -18.67 -3.84
C GLU A 41 -0.94 -18.62 -3.95
N VAL A 42 -0.33 -17.46 -3.71
CA VAL A 42 1.12 -17.28 -3.87
C VAL A 42 1.92 -18.13 -2.89
N LEU A 43 1.45 -18.24 -1.64
CA LEU A 43 2.15 -18.98 -0.59
C LEU A 43 1.67 -20.44 -0.47
N SER A 44 0.75 -20.90 -1.31
CA SER A 44 0.11 -22.22 -1.21
C SER A 44 -0.45 -22.52 0.20
N LEU A 45 -1.02 -21.52 0.85
CA LEU A 45 -1.58 -21.64 2.20
C LEU A 45 -3.04 -22.07 2.16
N GLN A 46 -3.43 -22.85 3.16
CA GLN A 46 -4.85 -23.08 3.46
C GLN A 46 -5.44 -21.88 4.22
N PRO A 47 -6.76 -21.66 4.14
CA PRO A 47 -7.43 -20.62 4.93
C PRO A 47 -7.13 -20.78 6.43
N GLY A 48 -6.69 -19.71 7.07
CA GLY A 48 -6.40 -19.72 8.51
C GLY A 48 -5.60 -18.51 8.99
N PRO A 49 -5.26 -18.46 10.29
CA PRO A 49 -4.60 -17.32 10.91
C PRO A 49 -3.27 -16.91 10.25
N ALA A 50 -2.57 -17.86 9.62
CA ALA A 50 -1.33 -17.61 8.89
C ALA A 50 -1.49 -16.53 7.80
N VAL A 51 -2.64 -16.50 7.11
CA VAL A 51 -2.93 -15.49 6.07
C VAL A 51 -2.90 -14.07 6.67
N GLY A 52 -3.50 -13.90 7.84
CA GLY A 52 -3.51 -12.62 8.56
C GLY A 52 -2.12 -12.18 9.04
N VAL A 53 -1.24 -13.14 9.37
CA VAL A 53 0.16 -12.86 9.72
C VAL A 53 0.91 -12.28 8.51
N TYR A 54 0.76 -12.88 7.32
CA TYR A 54 1.39 -12.35 6.10
C TYR A 54 0.82 -11.00 5.69
N GLN A 55 -0.50 -10.81 5.82
CA GLN A 55 -1.12 -9.51 5.56
C GLN A 55 -0.58 -8.42 6.51
N ARG A 56 -0.36 -8.76 7.79
CA ARG A 56 0.26 -7.84 8.75
C ARG A 56 1.73 -7.54 8.39
N LYS A 57 2.51 -8.54 8.03
CA LYS A 57 3.92 -8.34 7.62
C LYS A 57 4.04 -7.42 6.41
N LEU A 58 3.22 -7.63 5.38
CA LEU A 58 3.18 -6.74 4.21
C LEU A 58 2.86 -5.30 4.61
N PHE A 59 1.93 -5.11 5.54
CA PHE A 59 1.60 -3.79 6.06
C PHE A 59 2.77 -3.15 6.83
N GLU A 60 3.53 -3.92 7.59
CA GLU A 60 4.72 -3.44 8.30
C GLU A 60 5.84 -3.02 7.33
N LEU A 61 6.09 -3.79 6.26
CA LEU A 61 7.03 -3.43 5.20
C LEU A 61 6.59 -2.14 4.46
N TYR A 62 5.29 -2.01 4.21
CA TYR A 62 4.72 -0.81 3.62
C TYR A 62 4.90 0.42 4.53
N LEU A 63 4.62 0.29 5.83
CA LEU A 63 4.83 1.37 6.81
C LEU A 63 6.31 1.76 6.94
N ALA A 64 7.23 0.81 6.74
CA ALA A 64 8.66 1.06 6.70
C ALA A 64 9.14 1.69 5.38
N GLY A 65 8.26 1.89 4.39
CA GLY A 65 8.60 2.41 3.07
C GLY A 65 9.41 1.45 2.20
N GLN A 66 9.41 0.16 2.53
CA GLN A 66 10.19 -0.87 1.82
C GLN A 66 9.44 -1.45 0.60
N VAL A 67 8.12 -1.29 0.57
CA VAL A 67 7.26 -1.72 -0.54
C VAL A 67 6.11 -0.74 -0.71
N GLU A 68 5.72 -0.46 -1.96
CA GLU A 68 4.53 0.34 -2.24
C GLU A 68 3.25 -0.50 -2.05
N ASN A 69 2.12 0.15 -1.74
CA ASN A 69 0.82 -0.52 -1.70
C ASN A 69 0.27 -0.78 -3.10
N ARG A 70 1.03 -1.51 -3.93
CA ARG A 70 0.66 -1.90 -5.29
C ARG A 70 0.65 -3.41 -5.36
N LYS A 71 -0.40 -3.96 -5.97
CA LYS A 71 -0.62 -5.40 -6.02
C LYS A 71 0.62 -6.17 -6.52
N GLU A 72 1.21 -5.74 -7.62
CA GLU A 72 2.37 -6.38 -8.25
C GLU A 72 3.58 -6.43 -7.31
N ASP A 73 3.90 -5.32 -6.65
CA ASP A 73 5.03 -5.21 -5.73
C ASP A 73 4.82 -6.11 -4.49
N LEU A 74 3.61 -6.11 -3.94
CA LEU A 74 3.25 -6.93 -2.78
C LEU A 74 3.30 -8.42 -3.11
N LEU A 75 2.83 -8.82 -4.29
CA LEU A 75 2.91 -10.20 -4.78
C LEU A 75 4.35 -10.64 -5.04
N ALA A 76 5.20 -9.75 -5.55
CA ALA A 76 6.61 -10.03 -5.76
C ALA A 76 7.34 -10.31 -4.43
N ILE A 77 7.07 -9.51 -3.40
CA ILE A 77 7.58 -9.77 -2.04
C ILE A 77 7.09 -11.13 -1.53
N LEU A 78 5.80 -11.44 -1.72
CA LEU A 78 5.24 -12.73 -1.32
C LEU A 78 5.95 -13.92 -1.97
N ALA A 79 6.21 -13.84 -3.27
CA ALA A 79 6.82 -14.92 -4.04
C ALA A 79 8.33 -15.11 -3.75
N GLN A 80 9.04 -14.05 -3.39
CA GLN A 80 10.49 -14.11 -3.16
C GLN A 80 10.87 -14.71 -1.81
N GLY A 81 9.96 -14.73 -0.83
CA GLY A 81 10.28 -15.24 0.52
C GLY A 81 11.27 -14.36 1.30
N ASN A 82 11.59 -13.16 0.81
CA ASN A 82 12.41 -12.18 1.51
C ASN A 82 11.52 -11.41 2.50
N TRP A 83 11.56 -11.81 3.78
CA TRP A 83 10.80 -11.21 4.87
C TRP A 83 11.66 -11.01 6.11
#